data_AF-A0A2U1Q4T7-F1
#
_entry.id   AF-A0A2U1Q4T7-F1
#
_cell.length_a   1.000
_cell.length_b   1.000
_cell.length_c   1.000
_cell.angle_alpha   90.00
_cell.angle_beta   90.00
_cell.angle_gamma   90.00
#
_symmetry.space_group_name_H-M   'P 1'
#
loop_
_entity.id
_entity.type
_entity.pdbx_description
1 polymer ?
#
loop_
_entity_poly.entity_id
_entity_poly.type
_entity_poly.pdbx_seq_one_letter_code
_entity_poly.pdbx_strand_id
1 'polypeptide(L)'
;MTTRKEKLLRELGCGKLNHLQSLSHDDAVRLFAHHALGANNFDSHPRLKAPGEGIMRKCHGLPLALIALGRLLRTNEDEVKWKEIEDSEIWCLEAKGGKIIPALRLSYHELPAYLKQLFAYCSLLYQ
;
A
#
# COMPACT_ATOMS: atom_id res chain seq x y z
N MET A 1 11.54 6.33 -20.61
CA MET A 1 12.46 5.69 -19.65
C MET A 1 12.00 6.00 -18.24
N THR A 2 11.91 5.02 -17.34
CA THR A 2 11.58 5.22 -15.92
C THR A 2 12.75 4.76 -15.06
N THR A 3 13.06 5.50 -14.00
CA THR A 3 14.14 5.15 -13.07
C THR A 3 13.90 5.78 -11.71
N ARG A 4 14.44 5.17 -10.66
CA ARG A 4 14.47 5.75 -9.31
C ARG A 4 15.68 6.68 -9.09
N LYS A 5 16.59 6.78 -10.06
CA LYS A 5 17.81 7.59 -9.98
C LYS A 5 17.72 8.75 -10.97
N GLU A 6 17.29 9.90 -10.50
CA GLU A 6 17.12 11.09 -11.35
C GLU A 6 18.42 11.51 -12.06
N LYS A 7 19.58 11.33 -11.40
CA LYS A 7 20.90 11.59 -12.00
C LYS A 7 21.10 10.88 -13.33
N LEU A 8 20.61 9.63 -13.46
CA LEU A 8 20.70 8.87 -14.71
C LEU A 8 19.85 9.49 -15.83
N LEU A 9 18.69 10.08 -15.50
CA LEU A 9 17.85 10.75 -16.51
C LEU A 9 18.55 12.00 -17.06
N ARG A 10 19.28 12.72 -16.20
CA ARG A 10 20.06 13.91 -16.57
C ARG A 10 21.26 13.53 -17.45
N GLU A 11 22.00 12.50 -17.07
CA GLU A 11 23.13 11.96 -17.85
C GLU A 11 22.70 11.46 -19.23
N LEU A 12 21.51 10.88 -19.33
CA LEU A 12 20.94 10.37 -20.58
C LEU A 12 20.26 11.45 -21.44
N GLY A 13 20.36 12.72 -21.07
CA GLY A 13 19.82 13.84 -21.85
C GLY A 13 18.29 13.84 -21.97
N CYS A 14 17.56 13.20 -21.04
CA CYS A 14 16.10 13.21 -21.05
C CYS A 14 15.56 14.60 -20.65
N GLY A 15 15.15 15.39 -21.64
CA GLY A 15 14.70 16.78 -21.44
C GLY A 15 13.34 16.99 -20.76
N LYS A 16 12.50 15.96 -20.66
CA LYS A 16 11.24 16.00 -19.89
C LYS A 16 11.29 15.00 -18.74
N LEU A 17 11.47 15.52 -17.52
CA LEU A 17 11.43 14.75 -16.29
C LEU A 17 10.03 14.85 -15.69
N ASN A 18 9.29 13.74 -15.69
CA ASN A 18 8.01 13.64 -14.99
C ASN A 18 8.24 12.94 -13.66
N HIS A 19 8.18 13.69 -12.56
CA HIS A 19 8.25 13.11 -11.23
C HIS A 19 6.91 12.44 -10.90
N LEU A 20 6.96 11.13 -10.63
CA LEU A 20 5.81 10.41 -10.10
C LEU A 20 5.47 10.98 -8.71
N GLN A 21 4.29 11.59 -8.62
CA GLN A 21 3.72 12.07 -7.37
C GLN A 21 2.86 10.99 -6.71
N SER A 22 2.63 11.13 -5.40
CA SER A 22 1.60 10.35 -4.70
C SER A 22 0.23 10.65 -5.27
N LEU A 23 -0.72 9.73 -5.07
CA LEU A 23 -2.09 9.92 -5.52
C LEU A 23 -2.77 11.10 -4.82
N SER A 24 -3.69 11.74 -5.54
CA SER A 24 -4.66 12.65 -4.93
C SER A 24 -5.51 11.89 -3.90
N HIS A 25 -6.13 12.61 -2.98
CA HIS A 25 -7.00 11.99 -1.99
C HIS A 25 -8.14 11.20 -2.65
N ASP A 26 -8.81 11.79 -3.64
CA ASP A 26 -9.94 11.17 -4.34
C ASP A 26 -9.52 9.91 -5.11
N ASP A 27 -8.35 9.94 -5.77
CA ASP A 27 -7.82 8.77 -6.47
C ASP A 27 -7.40 7.68 -5.49
N ALA A 28 -6.85 8.05 -4.34
CA ALA A 28 -6.50 7.12 -3.29
C ALA A 28 -7.75 6.46 -2.69
N VAL A 29 -8.83 7.20 -2.48
CA VAL A 29 -10.13 6.67 -2.00
C VAL A 29 -10.65 5.66 -3.01
N ARG A 30 -10.71 6.04 -4.29
CA ARG A 30 -11.18 5.17 -5.37
C ARG A 30 -10.36 3.89 -5.47
N LEU A 31 -9.04 4.02 -5.48
CA LEU A 31 -8.13 2.86 -5.59
C LEU A 31 -8.29 1.91 -4.41
N PHE A 32 -8.33 2.45 -3.20
CA PHE A 32 -8.40 1.64 -1.99
C PHE A 32 -9.78 0.97 -1.84
N ALA A 33 -10.87 1.72 -2.01
CA ALA A 33 -12.23 1.17 -1.98
C ALA A 33 -12.45 0.10 -3.06
N HIS A 34 -11.87 0.28 -4.25
CA HIS A 34 -11.97 -0.72 -5.31
C HIS A 34 -11.32 -2.04 -4.91
N HIS A 35 -10.14 -1.99 -4.29
CA HIS A 35 -9.43 -3.21 -3.88
C HIS A 35 -9.97 -3.86 -2.61
N ALA A 36 -10.52 -3.08 -1.67
CA ALA A 36 -11.09 -3.58 -0.42
C ALA A 36 -12.54 -4.04 -0.55
N LEU A 37 -13.36 -3.27 -1.25
CA LEU A 37 -14.82 -3.39 -1.24
C LEU A 37 -15.42 -3.69 -2.63
N GLY A 38 -14.62 -3.63 -3.69
CA GLY A 38 -15.15 -3.71 -5.06
C GLY A 38 -16.03 -2.52 -5.45
N ALA A 39 -15.87 -1.39 -4.75
CA ALA A 39 -16.67 -0.17 -4.92
C ALA A 39 -15.78 1.04 -5.28
N ASN A 40 -16.37 2.11 -5.78
CA ASN A 40 -15.63 3.33 -6.13
C ASN A 40 -15.36 4.27 -4.93
N ASN A 41 -16.02 4.03 -3.80
CA ASN A 41 -15.90 4.81 -2.57
C ASN A 41 -16.50 4.03 -1.38
N PHE A 42 -16.63 4.70 -0.23
CA PHE A 42 -17.18 4.13 1.00
C PHE A 42 -18.67 4.43 1.24
N ASP A 43 -19.39 4.99 0.26
CA ASP A 43 -20.77 5.47 0.49
C ASP A 43 -21.73 4.33 0.88
N SER A 44 -21.54 3.15 0.29
CA SER A 44 -22.28 1.93 0.66
C SER A 44 -21.77 1.25 1.94
N HIS A 45 -20.65 1.71 2.51
CA HIS A 45 -19.99 1.11 3.68
C HIS A 45 -19.59 2.20 4.71
N PRO A 46 -20.56 2.97 5.24
CA PRO A 46 -20.26 4.15 6.06
C PRO A 46 -19.46 3.84 7.33
N ARG A 47 -19.62 2.63 7.90
CA ARG A 47 -18.87 2.16 9.07
C ARG A 47 -17.38 1.96 8.80
N LEU A 48 -17.02 1.59 7.56
CA LEU A 48 -15.63 1.34 7.16
C LEU A 48 -14.92 2.60 6.68
N LYS A 49 -15.66 3.69 6.43
CA LYS A 49 -15.11 4.96 5.93
C LYS A 49 -14.06 5.53 6.86
N ALA A 50 -14.39 5.69 8.14
CA ALA A 50 -13.50 6.27 9.14
C ALA A 50 -12.19 5.48 9.31
N PRO A 51 -12.21 4.15 9.57
CA PRO A 51 -10.96 3.40 9.67
C PRO A 51 -10.24 3.27 8.32
N GLY A 52 -10.97 3.22 7.21
CA GLY A 52 -10.39 3.21 5.87
C GLY A 52 -9.58 4.47 5.56
N GLU A 53 -10.11 5.64 5.88
CA GLU A 53 -9.39 6.92 5.76
C GLU A 53 -8.17 6.98 6.69
N GLY A 54 -8.24 6.35 7.86
CA GLY A 54 -7.11 6.17 8.77
C GLY A 54 -5.97 5.38 8.16
N ILE A 55 -6.27 4.20 7.62
CA ILE A 55 -5.31 3.34 6.92
C ILE A 55 -4.69 4.07 5.72
N MET A 56 -5.51 4.74 4.91
CA MET A 56 -5.04 5.49 3.75
C MET A 56 -4.06 6.60 4.12
N ARG A 57 -4.31 7.33 5.22
CA ARG A 57 -3.40 8.36 5.72
C ARG A 57 -2.02 7.77 6.07
N LYS A 58 -1.98 6.58 6.68
CA LYS A 58 -0.73 5.87 6.98
C LYS A 58 -0.01 5.33 5.73
N CYS A 59 -0.69 5.23 4.59
CA CYS A 59 -0.10 4.81 3.32
C CYS A 59 0.54 5.95 2.51
N HIS A 60 0.43 7.20 2.96
CA HIS A 60 1.01 8.38 2.30
C HIS A 60 0.69 8.52 0.79
N GLY A 61 -0.47 8.01 0.36
CA GLY A 61 -0.92 8.06 -1.03
C GLY A 61 -0.11 7.17 -2.00
N LEU A 62 0.68 6.22 -1.49
CA LEU A 62 1.44 5.27 -2.32
C LEU A 62 0.51 4.21 -2.93
N PRO A 63 0.35 4.14 -4.27
CA PRO A 63 -0.59 3.22 -4.90
C PRO A 63 -0.39 1.76 -4.49
N LEU A 64 0.87 1.31 -4.40
CA LEU A 64 1.18 -0.09 -4.08
C LEU A 64 0.79 -0.46 -2.64
N ALA A 65 0.93 0.47 -1.69
CA ALA A 65 0.53 0.26 -0.30
C ALA A 65 -0.99 0.12 -0.17
N LEU A 66 -1.72 1.01 -0.84
CA LEU A 66 -3.19 1.01 -0.89
C LEU A 66 -3.70 -0.28 -1.54
N ILE A 67 -3.11 -0.73 -2.65
CA ILE A 67 -3.51 -1.99 -3.30
C ILE A 67 -3.26 -3.19 -2.38
N ALA A 68 -2.11 -3.23 -1.71
CA ALA A 68 -1.76 -4.35 -0.84
C ALA A 68 -2.73 -4.49 0.33
N LEU A 69 -3.00 -3.38 1.04
CA LEU A 69 -3.95 -3.38 2.17
C LEU A 69 -5.40 -3.51 1.74
N GLY A 70 -5.77 -2.94 0.60
CA GLY A 70 -7.10 -3.13 0.03
C GLY A 70 -7.34 -4.61 -0.26
N ARG A 71 -6.37 -5.29 -0.87
CA ARG A 71 -6.45 -6.75 -1.11
C ARG A 71 -6.46 -7.55 0.18
N LEU A 72 -5.72 -7.13 1.20
CA LEU A 72 -5.73 -7.77 2.52
C LEU A 72 -7.11 -7.69 3.18
N LEU A 73 -7.78 -6.55 3.06
CA LEU A 73 -9.11 -6.28 3.59
C LEU A 73 -10.25 -6.72 2.67
N ARG A 74 -9.92 -7.35 1.53
CA ARG A 74 -10.92 -7.66 0.51
C ARG A 74 -12.05 -8.48 1.09
N THR A 75 -13.30 -8.05 0.84
CA THR A 75 -14.54 -8.69 1.34
C THR A 75 -14.69 -8.75 2.86
N ASN A 76 -13.87 -8.02 3.62
CA ASN A 76 -13.99 -7.95 5.06
C ASN A 76 -14.83 -6.74 5.47
N GLU A 77 -16.04 -6.98 5.95
CA GLU A 77 -16.96 -5.93 6.43
C GLU A 77 -16.88 -5.69 7.95
N ASP A 78 -15.99 -6.39 8.65
CA ASP A 78 -15.82 -6.25 10.10
C ASP A 78 -15.01 -4.98 10.44
N GLU A 79 -15.70 -3.96 10.94
CA GLU A 79 -15.11 -2.69 11.38
C GLU A 79 -13.99 -2.88 12.43
N VAL A 80 -14.09 -3.91 13.29
CA VAL A 80 -13.07 -4.18 14.33
C VAL A 80 -11.74 -4.52 13.67
N LYS A 81 -11.75 -5.40 12.67
CA LYS A 81 -10.53 -5.80 11.96
C LYS A 81 -9.92 -4.65 11.16
N TRP A 82 -10.74 -3.73 10.64
CA TRP A 82 -10.23 -2.51 10.00
C TRP A 82 -9.52 -1.61 11.02
N LYS A 83 -10.10 -1.43 12.21
CA LYS A 83 -9.48 -0.68 13.32
C LYS A 83 -8.20 -1.34 13.83
N GLU A 84 -8.16 -2.66 13.96
CA GLU A 84 -6.94 -3.39 14.35
C GLU A 84 -5.79 -3.16 13.38
N ILE A 85 -6.07 -3.16 12.07
CA ILE A 85 -5.07 -2.86 11.04
C ILE A 85 -4.70 -1.38 11.10
N GLU A 86 -5.67 -0.48 11.30
CA GLU A 86 -5.41 0.94 11.50
C GLU A 86 -4.45 1.14 12.68
N ASP A 87 -4.72 0.54 13.84
CA ASP A 87 -3.97 0.75 15.09
C ASP A 87 -2.70 -0.11 15.23
N SER A 88 -2.41 -0.97 14.25
CA SER A 88 -1.29 -1.90 14.32
C SER A 88 0.07 -1.24 14.60
N GLU A 89 0.88 -1.82 15.50
CA GLU A 89 2.23 -1.34 15.81
C GLU A 89 3.19 -1.42 14.60
N ILE A 90 2.81 -2.12 13.53
CA ILE A 90 3.63 -2.29 12.33
C ILE A 90 3.88 -0.94 11.63
N TRP A 91 2.98 0.02 11.81
CA TRP A 91 3.16 1.41 11.37
C TRP A 91 4.30 2.13 12.09
N CYS A 92 4.60 1.79 13.36
CA CYS A 92 5.67 2.41 14.14
C CYS A 92 7.08 1.91 13.76
N LEU A 93 7.17 0.84 12.96
CA LEU A 93 8.44 0.22 12.56
C LEU A 93 9.16 0.95 11.42
N GLU A 94 8.52 1.95 10.80
CA GLU A 94 9.17 2.82 9.79
C GLU A 94 10.39 3.56 10.34
N ALA A 95 10.42 3.84 11.64
CA ALA A 95 11.49 4.61 12.28
C ALA A 95 12.84 3.86 12.37
N LYS A 96 12.87 2.53 12.21
CA LYS A 96 14.09 1.70 12.42
C LYS A 96 14.78 1.25 11.12
N GLY A 97 14.73 2.07 10.07
CA GLY A 97 15.68 1.99 8.94
C GLY A 97 15.33 1.05 7.79
N GLY A 98 14.08 0.56 7.70
CA GLY A 98 13.62 -0.26 6.58
C GLY A 98 12.96 0.58 5.47
N LYS A 99 13.36 0.38 4.20
CA LYS A 99 12.67 0.94 3.00
C LYS A 99 11.33 0.26 2.67
N ILE A 100 10.88 -0.66 3.52
CA ILE A 100 9.68 -1.47 3.28
C ILE A 100 8.50 -0.74 3.88
N ILE A 101 7.49 -0.47 3.06
CA ILE A 101 6.24 0.14 3.50
C ILE A 101 5.56 -0.83 4.49
N PRO A 102 5.15 -0.38 5.70
CA PRO A 102 4.45 -1.19 6.70
C PRO A 102 3.28 -2.00 6.14
N ALA A 103 2.55 -1.42 5.18
CA ALA A 103 1.49 -2.07 4.41
C ALA A 103 1.93 -3.42 3.80
N LEU A 104 3.14 -3.48 3.23
CA LEU A 104 3.68 -4.70 2.62
C LEU A 104 4.07 -5.72 3.68
N ARG A 105 4.57 -5.26 4.83
CA ARG A 105 4.92 -6.12 5.96
C ARG A 105 3.68 -6.74 6.60
N LEU A 106 2.63 -5.93 6.80
CA LEU A 106 1.30 -6.40 7.20
C LEU A 106 0.77 -7.46 6.24
N SER A 107 0.79 -7.14 4.94
CA SER A 107 0.37 -8.09 3.91
C SER A 107 1.16 -9.40 3.99
N TYR A 108 2.49 -9.34 4.19
CA TYR A 108 3.33 -10.52 4.36
C TYR A 108 2.98 -11.34 5.62
N HIS A 109 2.73 -10.69 6.76
CA HIS A 109 2.39 -11.40 8.01
C HIS A 109 1.08 -12.19 7.88
N GLU A 110 0.12 -11.68 7.12
CA GLU A 110 -1.18 -12.30 6.90
C GLU A 110 -1.17 -13.38 5.79
N LEU A 111 -0.04 -13.56 5.07
CA LEU A 111 0.08 -14.63 4.09
C LEU A 111 0.13 -16.02 4.75
N PRO A 112 -0.53 -17.03 4.16
CA PRO A 112 -0.30 -18.44 4.46
C PRO A 112 1.18 -18.84 4.36
N ALA A 113 1.58 -19.87 5.12
CA ALA A 113 2.98 -20.30 5.23
C ALA A 113 3.64 -20.60 3.86
N TYR A 114 2.93 -21.26 2.94
CA TYR A 114 3.47 -21.60 1.62
C TYR A 114 3.74 -20.36 0.74
N LEU A 115 2.92 -19.30 0.86
CA LEU A 115 3.15 -18.04 0.14
C LEU A 115 4.32 -17.26 0.72
N LYS A 116 4.54 -17.33 2.03
CA LYS A 116 5.74 -16.76 2.68
C LYS A 116 7.02 -17.43 2.17
N GLN A 117 6.99 -18.76 2.02
CA GLN A 117 8.11 -19.53 1.44
C GLN A 117 8.37 -19.13 -0.01
N LEU A 118 7.31 -19.00 -0.84
CA LEU A 118 7.45 -18.53 -2.22
C LEU A 118 8.01 -17.09 -2.29
N PHE A 119 7.56 -16.21 -1.41
CA PHE A 119 8.09 -14.84 -1.33
C PHE A 119 9.58 -14.82 -0.98
N ALA A 120 10.01 -15.64 -0.01
CA ALA A 120 11.41 -15.80 0.34
C ALA A 120 12.23 -16.35 -0.83
N TYR A 121 11.71 -17.35 -1.54
CA TYR A 121 12.34 -17.90 -2.74
C TYR A 121 12.49 -16.85 -3.86
N CYS A 122 11.43 -16.08 -4.15
CA CYS A 122 11.50 -14.99 -5.13
C CYS A 122 12.52 -13.91 -4.75
N SER A 123 12.75 -13.69 -3.45
CA SER A 123 13.75 -12.73 -2.97
C SER A 123 15.18 -13.19 -3.27
N LEU A 124 15.41 -14.50 -3.44
CA LEU A 124 16.72 -15.06 -3.83
C LEU A 124 16.99 -14.95 -5.34
N LEU A 125 15.95 -14.77 -6.16
CA LEU A 125 16.08 -14.67 -7.62
C LEU A 125 16.56 -13.30 -8.11
N TYR A 126 16.64 -12.30 -7.23
CA TYR A 126 16.98 -10.92 -7.57
C TYR A 126 18.09 -10.34 -6.68
N GLN A 127 19.11 -11.16 -6.37
CA GLN A 127 20.34 -10.68 -5.73
C GLN A 127 21.38 -10.25 -6.76
#